data_AF-A0AAW9BEK2-F1
#
_entry.id   AF-A0AAW9BEK2-F1
#
_cell.length_a   1.000
_cell.length_b   1.000
_cell.length_c   1.000
_cell.angle_alpha   90.00
_cell.angle_beta   90.00
_cell.angle_gamma   90.00
#
_symmetry.space_group_name_H-M   'P 1'
#
loop_
_entity.id
_entity.type
_entity.pdbx_description
1 polymer ?
#
loop_
_entity_poly.entity_id
_entity_poly.type
_entity_poly.pdbx_seq_one_letter_code
_entity_poly.pdbx_strand_id
1 'polypeptide(L)'
;EAFGFEEFDVDPVSGIAVNADHNDYCWMNSSYVLGVKLTDAFSKYGFCTAIRGAEGGGRVDNLPTHFFMSDDGDPDMKCPTEIGITDRREAELGKLGFLPLCHYKNTNYAVFFGAQTCQKPANHESPEVAANAAISARLPYMMATSRFAHYLKVMARDKIGSFMEAED
;
A
#
# COMPACT_ATOMS: atom_id res chain seq x y z
N GLU A 1 18.68 24.92 -15.94
CA GLU A 1 19.19 23.93 -14.96
C GLU A 1 18.38 22.66 -15.11
N ALA A 2 18.97 21.62 -15.69
CA ALA A 2 18.40 20.28 -15.59
C ALA A 2 18.47 19.88 -14.11
N PHE A 3 17.47 19.15 -13.62
CA PHE A 3 17.47 18.58 -12.27
C PHE A 3 18.86 18.02 -11.96
N GLY A 4 19.59 18.66 -11.03
CA GLY A 4 20.88 18.19 -10.56
C GLY A 4 20.66 17.05 -9.58
N PHE A 5 20.31 15.87 -10.09
CA PHE A 5 20.33 14.66 -9.28
C PHE A 5 21.80 14.30 -9.06
N GLU A 6 22.26 14.37 -7.83
CA GLU A 6 23.53 13.80 -7.41
C GLU A 6 23.32 12.28 -7.35
N GLU A 7 23.79 11.57 -8.37
CA GLU A 7 23.93 10.12 -8.30
C GLU A 7 25.06 9.79 -7.32
N PHE A 8 24.92 8.70 -6.58
CA PHE A 8 25.98 8.26 -5.68
C PHE A 8 27.26 7.96 -6.46
N ASP A 9 28.40 8.25 -5.82
CA ASP A 9 29.70 7.97 -6.40
C ASP A 9 29.82 6.48 -6.74
N VAL A 10 30.50 6.20 -7.85
CA VAL A 10 30.74 4.85 -8.33
C VAL A 10 32.22 4.55 -8.19
N ASP A 11 32.55 3.38 -7.64
CA ASP A 11 33.93 2.94 -7.55
C ASP A 11 34.51 2.77 -8.96
N PRO A 12 35.62 3.46 -9.29
CA PRO A 12 36.14 3.52 -10.66
C PRO A 12 36.74 2.20 -11.16
N VAL A 13 36.96 1.21 -10.29
CA VAL A 13 37.58 -0.08 -10.64
C VAL A 13 36.50 -1.16 -10.85
N SER A 14 35.56 -1.26 -9.93
CA SER A 14 34.46 -2.23 -9.94
C SER A 14 33.25 -1.76 -10.73
N GLY A 15 33.07 -0.44 -10.89
CA GLY A 15 31.87 0.15 -11.50
C GLY A 15 30.60 0.00 -10.65
N ILE A 16 30.74 -0.37 -9.37
CA ILE A 16 29.63 -0.51 -8.41
C ILE A 16 29.56 0.75 -7.55
N ALA A 17 28.35 1.18 -7.19
CA ALA A 17 28.17 2.35 -6.35
C ALA A 17 28.77 2.14 -4.94
N VAL A 18 29.28 3.22 -4.35
CA VAL A 18 29.77 3.21 -2.96
C VAL A 18 28.60 3.11 -1.98
N ASN A 19 28.88 2.59 -0.79
CA ASN A 19 27.88 2.57 0.28
C ASN A 19 27.49 4.01 0.66
N ALA A 20 26.18 4.27 0.76
CA ALA A 20 25.61 5.57 1.11
C ALA A 20 24.82 5.50 2.42
N ASP A 21 24.86 6.57 3.21
CA ASP A 21 24.09 6.63 4.46
C ASP A 21 22.59 6.56 4.17
N HIS A 22 21.82 5.99 5.08
CA HIS A 22 20.36 5.92 4.94
C HIS A 22 19.71 7.29 4.73
N ASN A 23 20.26 8.35 5.33
CA ASN A 23 19.71 9.70 5.24
C ASN A 23 20.03 10.42 3.93
N ASP A 24 20.96 9.89 3.13
CA ASP A 24 21.34 10.48 1.84
C ASP A 24 20.36 10.09 0.72
N TYR A 25 19.49 9.10 0.96
CA TYR A 25 18.48 8.68 0.00
C TYR A 25 17.28 9.63 0.00
N CYS A 26 16.77 9.92 -1.20
CA CYS A 26 15.52 10.66 -1.37
C CYS A 26 14.31 9.73 -1.11
N TRP A 27 13.93 9.59 0.17
CA TRP A 27 12.78 8.78 0.56
C TRP A 27 11.45 9.42 0.15
N MET A 28 10.53 8.59 -0.32
CA MET A 28 9.17 8.99 -0.66
C MET A 28 8.15 8.41 0.31
N ASN A 29 7.05 9.15 0.55
CA ASN A 29 5.96 8.66 1.38
C ASN A 29 5.21 7.51 0.68
N SER A 30 5.05 6.37 1.38
CA SER A 30 4.38 5.17 0.87
C SER A 30 2.87 5.36 0.60
N SER A 31 2.24 6.40 1.12
CA SER A 31 0.84 6.74 0.82
C SER A 31 0.62 7.05 -0.66
N TYR A 32 1.60 7.65 -1.35
CA TYR A 32 1.52 7.86 -2.80
C TYR A 32 1.49 6.54 -3.55
N VAL A 33 2.26 5.56 -3.09
CA VAL A 33 2.29 4.21 -3.65
C VAL A 33 0.93 3.52 -3.49
N LEU A 34 0.32 3.63 -2.30
CA LEU A 34 -1.05 3.13 -2.07
C LEU A 34 -2.08 3.86 -2.96
N GLY A 35 -1.93 5.16 -3.16
CA GLY A 35 -2.76 5.96 -4.07
C GLY A 35 -2.72 5.44 -5.53
N VAL A 36 -1.54 5.05 -6.00
CA VAL A 36 -1.39 4.40 -7.32
C VAL A 36 -2.12 3.06 -7.35
N LYS A 37 -2.02 2.24 -6.30
CA LYS A 37 -2.75 0.96 -6.21
C LYS A 37 -4.27 1.15 -6.22
N LEU A 38 -4.79 2.14 -5.50
CA LEU A 38 -6.22 2.50 -5.52
C LEU A 38 -6.68 2.90 -6.93
N THR A 39 -5.87 3.71 -7.62
CA THR A 39 -6.16 4.18 -8.98
C THR A 39 -6.12 3.05 -10.01
N ASP A 40 -5.15 2.15 -9.89
CA ASP A 40 -5.02 0.95 -10.73
C ASP A 40 -6.18 -0.03 -10.53
N ALA A 41 -6.61 -0.25 -9.28
CA ALA A 41 -7.80 -1.05 -8.99
C ALA A 41 -9.06 -0.43 -9.61
N PHE A 42 -9.23 0.89 -9.48
CA PHE A 42 -10.36 1.59 -10.07
C PHE A 42 -10.37 1.54 -11.59
N SER A 43 -9.22 1.73 -12.25
CA SER A 43 -9.14 1.70 -13.72
C SER A 43 -9.45 0.32 -14.30
N LYS A 44 -9.03 -0.75 -13.63
CA LYS A 44 -9.25 -2.14 -14.06
C LYS A 44 -10.65 -2.66 -13.77
N TYR A 45 -11.21 -2.31 -12.60
CA TYR A 45 -12.41 -2.96 -12.08
C TYR A 45 -13.56 -2.01 -11.76
N GLY A 46 -13.36 -0.70 -11.85
CA GLY A 46 -14.34 0.32 -11.43
C GLY A 46 -14.51 0.45 -9.91
N PHE A 47 -13.73 -0.30 -9.13
CA PHE A 47 -13.77 -0.33 -7.66
C PHE A 47 -12.35 -0.36 -7.07
N CYS A 48 -12.17 0.32 -5.94
CA CYS A 48 -10.89 0.41 -5.25
C CYS A 48 -10.69 -0.72 -4.22
N THR A 49 -11.01 -1.97 -4.57
CA THR A 49 -11.01 -3.12 -3.65
C THR A 49 -9.77 -4.01 -3.82
N ALA A 50 -9.24 -4.12 -5.04
CA ALA A 50 -8.07 -4.92 -5.39
C ALA A 50 -6.76 -4.18 -5.08
N ILE A 51 -6.49 -3.94 -3.80
CA ILE A 51 -5.34 -3.13 -3.33
C ILE A 51 -4.44 -3.87 -2.34
N ARG A 52 -4.60 -5.19 -2.20
CA ARG A 52 -3.88 -5.99 -1.20
C ARG A 52 -3.52 -7.37 -1.71
N GLY A 53 -2.48 -7.97 -1.14
CA GLY A 53 -1.94 -9.27 -1.55
C GLY A 53 -1.09 -9.17 -2.82
N ALA A 54 -0.14 -10.10 -2.97
CA ALA A 54 0.80 -10.10 -4.09
C ALA A 54 0.08 -10.24 -5.45
N GLU A 55 -0.94 -11.10 -5.51
CA GLU A 55 -1.76 -11.32 -6.71
C GLU A 55 -3.10 -10.57 -6.67
N GLY A 56 -3.43 -9.95 -5.53
CA GLY A 56 -4.70 -9.24 -5.32
C GLY A 56 -4.63 -7.73 -5.57
N GLY A 57 -3.59 -7.27 -6.28
CA GLY A 57 -3.39 -5.86 -6.66
C GLY A 57 -2.63 -5.01 -5.62
N GLY A 58 -2.14 -5.61 -4.54
CA GLY A 58 -1.30 -4.93 -3.54
C GLY A 58 0.20 -4.86 -3.89
N ARG A 59 0.61 -5.48 -5.01
CA ARG A 59 2.00 -5.52 -5.45
C ARG A 59 2.44 -4.21 -6.12
N VAL A 60 3.61 -3.74 -5.72
CA VAL A 60 4.28 -2.53 -6.19
C VAL A 60 5.57 -2.96 -6.84
N ASP A 61 5.59 -2.93 -8.16
CA ASP A 61 6.73 -3.31 -8.98
C ASP A 61 7.64 -2.14 -9.29
N ASN A 62 8.85 -2.46 -9.74
CA ASN A 62 9.83 -1.50 -10.26
C ASN A 62 10.22 -0.42 -9.23
N LEU A 63 10.43 -0.84 -7.98
CA LEU A 63 11.02 0.01 -6.96
C LEU A 63 12.49 0.30 -7.30
N PRO A 64 12.99 1.51 -7.01
CA PRO A 64 14.41 1.82 -7.15
C PRO A 64 15.26 0.87 -6.31
N THR A 65 16.25 0.23 -6.93
CA THR A 65 17.19 -0.67 -6.25
C THR A 65 18.60 -0.13 -6.41
N HIS A 66 19.24 0.19 -5.29
CA HIS A 66 20.64 0.60 -5.26
C HIS A 66 21.51 -0.59 -4.84
N PHE A 67 22.42 -1.02 -5.71
CA PHE A 67 23.41 -2.05 -5.41
C PHE A 67 24.73 -1.38 -5.09
N PHE A 68 25.32 -1.73 -3.95
CA PHE A 68 26.57 -1.16 -3.47
C PHE A 68 27.50 -2.26 -2.96
N MET A 69 28.79 -1.96 -2.89
CA MET A 69 29.77 -2.87 -2.30
C MET A 69 29.70 -2.78 -0.77
N SER A 70 29.41 -3.89 -0.10
CA SER A 70 29.42 -3.94 1.36
C SER A 70 30.84 -3.89 1.92
N ASP A 71 30.97 -3.58 3.22
CA ASP A 71 32.26 -3.54 3.92
C ASP A 71 32.95 -4.92 3.93
N ASP A 72 32.18 -5.99 3.77
CA ASP A 72 32.66 -7.38 3.67
C ASP A 72 33.16 -7.74 2.25
N GLY A 73 32.99 -6.84 1.28
CA GLY A 73 33.44 -7.02 -0.10
C GLY A 73 32.47 -7.77 -1.02
N ASP A 74 31.27 -8.09 -0.52
CA ASP A 74 30.19 -8.67 -1.32
C ASP A 74 29.21 -7.59 -1.81
N PRO A 75 28.64 -7.70 -3.03
CA PRO A 75 27.57 -6.81 -3.48
C PRO A 75 26.31 -7.00 -2.64
N ASP A 76 25.78 -5.89 -2.11
CA ASP A 76 24.51 -5.88 -1.37
C ASP A 76 23.52 -4.89 -2.00
N MET A 77 22.23 -5.04 -1.66
CA MET A 77 21.15 -4.21 -2.18
C MET A 77 20.48 -3.42 -1.06
N LYS A 78 20.41 -2.10 -1.23
CA LYS A 78 19.63 -1.26 -0.32
C LYS A 78 18.15 -1.64 -0.41
N CYS A 79 17.54 -1.87 0.77
CA CYS A 79 16.11 -2.15 0.87
C CYS A 79 15.29 -0.93 0.40
N PRO A 80 14.42 -1.06 -0.62
CA PRO A 80 13.63 0.06 -1.15
C PRO A 80 12.51 0.55 -0.22
N THR A 81 12.12 -0.27 0.76
CA THR A 81 11.33 0.15 1.92
C THR A 81 12.30 0.21 3.08
N GLU A 82 12.40 1.34 3.79
CA GLU A 82 13.46 1.68 4.77
C GLU A 82 13.96 0.52 5.64
N ILE A 83 13.07 -0.43 5.98
CA ILE A 83 13.40 -1.70 6.61
C ILE A 83 12.65 -2.87 5.93
N GLY A 84 13.27 -4.06 5.95
CA GLY A 84 12.59 -5.31 5.61
C GLY A 84 11.65 -5.75 6.73
N ILE A 85 10.36 -5.88 6.42
CA ILE A 85 9.32 -6.29 7.38
C ILE A 85 9.01 -7.78 7.18
N THR A 86 9.18 -8.57 8.23
CA THR A 86 8.85 -10.01 8.19
C THR A 86 7.34 -10.25 8.32
N ASP A 87 6.85 -11.39 7.85
CA ASP A 87 5.43 -11.78 7.92
C ASP A 87 4.84 -11.65 9.34
N ARG A 88 5.62 -12.03 10.37
CA ARG A 88 5.19 -11.88 11.77
C ARG A 88 4.98 -10.40 12.14
N ARG A 89 5.89 -9.52 11.72
CA ARG A 89 5.80 -8.08 12.01
C ARG A 89 4.71 -7.41 11.19
N GLU A 90 4.50 -7.83 9.94
CA GLU A 90 3.36 -7.41 9.11
C GLU A 90 2.04 -7.68 9.84
N ALA A 91 1.86 -8.90 10.35
CA ALA A 91 0.65 -9.29 11.05
C ALA A 91 0.46 -8.52 12.37
N GLU A 92 1.54 -8.23 13.10
CA GLU A 92 1.51 -7.41 14.32
C GLU A 92 1.12 -5.96 14.02
N LEU A 93 1.74 -5.35 13.01
CA LEU A 93 1.43 -3.99 12.56
C LEU A 93 -0.01 -3.86 12.06
N GLY A 94 -0.48 -4.84 11.29
CA GLY A 94 -1.86 -4.90 10.83
C GLY A 94 -2.87 -4.95 11.98
N LYS A 95 -2.60 -5.72 13.04
CA LYS A 95 -3.44 -5.75 14.25
C LYS A 95 -3.49 -4.41 14.99
N LEU A 96 -2.46 -3.58 14.83
CA LEU A 96 -2.37 -2.24 15.40
C LEU A 96 -2.95 -1.15 14.47
N GLY A 97 -3.50 -1.52 13.31
CA GLY A 97 -4.10 -0.59 12.37
C GLY A 97 -3.11 0.13 11.45
N PHE A 98 -1.89 -0.41 11.32
CA PHE A 98 -0.92 0.04 10.32
C PHE A 98 -1.08 -0.73 9.00
N LEU A 99 -0.62 -0.12 7.93
CA LEU A 99 -0.61 -0.67 6.58
C LEU A 99 0.84 -0.68 6.06
N PRO A 100 1.64 -1.71 6.41
CA PRO A 100 3.04 -1.79 6.01
C PRO A 100 3.21 -2.18 4.54
N LEU A 101 4.21 -1.59 3.87
CA LEU A 101 4.68 -2.02 2.56
C LEU A 101 5.85 -2.98 2.76
N CYS A 102 5.67 -4.25 2.44
CA CYS A 102 6.66 -5.30 2.71
C CYS A 102 7.48 -5.60 1.47
N HIS A 103 8.76 -5.25 1.48
CA HIS A 103 9.71 -5.56 0.40
C HIS A 103 10.07 -7.05 0.37
N TYR A 104 10.13 -7.62 -0.84
CA TYR A 104 10.62 -8.97 -1.06
C TYR A 104 12.13 -8.97 -1.27
N LYS A 105 12.85 -9.65 -0.36
CA LYS A 105 14.32 -9.72 -0.37
C LYS A 105 14.85 -10.11 -1.75
N ASN A 106 15.90 -9.41 -2.19
CA ASN A 106 16.58 -9.59 -3.48
C ASN A 106 15.68 -9.41 -4.71
N THR A 107 14.59 -8.66 -4.59
CA THR A 107 13.74 -8.29 -5.71
C THR A 107 13.54 -6.77 -5.74
N ASN A 108 12.96 -6.26 -6.82
CA ASN A 108 12.62 -4.84 -6.97
C ASN A 108 11.12 -4.57 -6.72
N TYR A 109 10.44 -5.41 -5.94
CA TYR A 109 9.02 -5.21 -5.64
C TYR A 109 8.72 -5.31 -4.14
N ALA A 110 7.60 -4.69 -3.76
CA ALA A 110 7.04 -4.79 -2.42
C ALA A 110 5.53 -5.04 -2.49
N VAL A 111 4.92 -5.46 -1.38
CA VAL A 111 3.52 -5.85 -1.34
C VAL A 111 2.85 -5.27 -0.10
N PHE A 112 1.66 -4.70 -0.30
CA PHE A 112 0.69 -4.48 0.77
C PHE A 112 -0.10 -5.77 0.99
N PHE A 113 0.23 -6.58 2.00
CA PHE A 113 -0.46 -7.86 2.25
C PHE A 113 -1.83 -7.67 2.90
N GLY A 114 -1.88 -6.80 3.91
CA GLY A 114 -3.09 -6.28 4.52
C GLY A 114 -3.58 -4.99 3.89
N ALA A 115 -4.72 -4.52 4.39
CA ALA A 115 -5.22 -3.17 4.16
C ALA A 115 -6.15 -2.79 5.33
N GLN A 116 -5.58 -2.73 6.53
CA GLN A 116 -6.32 -2.39 7.75
C GLN A 116 -6.47 -0.88 7.87
N THR A 117 -7.58 -0.46 8.46
CA THR A 117 -7.76 0.94 8.90
C THR A 117 -7.19 1.12 10.31
N CYS A 118 -7.11 2.36 10.77
CA CYS A 118 -6.75 2.66 12.16
C CYS A 118 -7.86 2.30 13.18
N GLN A 119 -9.04 1.88 12.72
CA GLN A 119 -10.13 1.48 13.61
C GLN A 119 -9.81 0.14 14.27
N LYS A 120 -9.84 0.10 15.60
CA LYS A 120 -9.82 -1.15 16.36
C LYS A 120 -11.22 -1.76 16.38
N PRO A 121 -11.46 -2.96 15.82
CA PRO A 121 -12.75 -3.64 15.91
C PRO A 121 -13.17 -3.86 17.36
N ALA A 122 -14.44 -3.61 17.67
CA ALA A 122 -14.98 -3.92 18.99
C ALA A 122 -15.07 -5.43 19.20
N ASN A 123 -14.76 -5.88 20.41
CA ASN A 123 -14.92 -7.28 20.80
C ASN A 123 -16.39 -7.53 21.13
N HIS A 124 -16.97 -8.54 20.50
CA HIS A 124 -18.33 -8.97 20.75
C HIS A 124 -18.35 -10.47 21.07
N GLU A 125 -19.27 -10.89 21.94
CA GLU A 125 -19.45 -12.30 22.29
C GLU A 125 -20.04 -13.10 21.11
N SER A 126 -20.96 -12.48 20.37
CA SER A 126 -21.52 -13.08 19.15
C SER A 126 -20.46 -13.12 18.04
N PRO A 127 -20.15 -14.31 17.48
CA PRO A 127 -19.19 -14.45 16.38
C PRO A 127 -19.57 -13.62 15.15
N GLU A 128 -20.86 -13.49 14.86
CA GLU A 128 -21.38 -12.76 13.70
C GLU A 128 -21.11 -11.26 13.83
N VAL A 129 -21.35 -10.69 15.03
CA VAL A 129 -21.12 -9.27 15.30
C VAL A 129 -19.63 -8.96 15.29
N ALA A 130 -18.81 -9.85 15.87
CA ALA A 130 -17.35 -9.72 15.82
C ALA A 130 -16.81 -9.76 14.39
N ALA A 131 -17.35 -10.65 13.53
CA ALA A 131 -16.96 -10.73 12.13
C ALA A 131 -17.32 -9.44 11.36
N ASN A 132 -18.52 -8.90 11.57
CA ASN A 132 -18.96 -7.65 10.96
C ASN A 132 -18.06 -6.48 11.38
N ALA A 133 -17.76 -6.36 12.67
CA ALA A 133 -16.84 -5.33 13.17
C ALA A 133 -15.44 -5.44 12.54
N ALA A 134 -14.93 -6.66 12.35
CA ALA A 134 -13.64 -6.90 11.72
C ALA A 134 -13.63 -6.58 10.21
N ILE A 135 -14.75 -6.80 9.51
CA ILE A 135 -14.91 -6.44 8.10
C ILE A 135 -14.96 -4.92 7.95
N SER A 136 -15.72 -4.22 8.78
CA SER A 136 -15.81 -2.75 8.73
C SER A 136 -14.48 -2.04 8.99
N ALA A 137 -13.56 -2.65 9.73
CA ALA A 137 -12.23 -2.08 9.99
C ALA A 137 -11.21 -2.28 8.85
N ARG A 138 -11.59 -2.88 7.73
CA ARG A 138 -10.72 -3.13 6.58
C ARG A 138 -11.00 -2.12 5.45
N LEU A 139 -9.93 -1.51 4.96
CA LEU A 139 -9.99 -0.46 3.94
C LEU A 139 -10.67 -0.89 2.62
N PRO A 140 -10.45 -2.11 2.07
CA PRO A 140 -11.08 -2.52 0.82
C PRO A 140 -12.61 -2.51 0.89
N TYR A 141 -13.20 -2.93 2.02
CA TYR A 141 -14.64 -2.93 2.19
C TYR A 141 -15.18 -1.51 2.40
N MET A 142 -14.46 -0.68 3.16
CA MET A 142 -14.79 0.75 3.29
C MET A 142 -14.80 1.47 1.94
N MET A 143 -13.84 1.16 1.06
CA MET A 143 -13.80 1.70 -0.30
C MET A 143 -15.00 1.24 -1.15
N ALA A 144 -15.39 -0.03 -1.05
CA ALA A 144 -16.57 -0.56 -1.73
C ALA A 144 -17.86 0.15 -1.25
N THR A 145 -18.09 0.20 0.07
CA THR A 145 -19.26 0.86 0.66
C THR A 145 -19.31 2.35 0.32
N SER A 146 -18.17 3.03 0.36
CA SER A 146 -18.09 4.45 -0.02
C SER A 146 -18.51 4.68 -1.48
N ARG A 147 -18.14 3.77 -2.39
CA ARG A 147 -18.55 3.86 -3.80
C ARG A 147 -20.06 3.68 -3.96
N PHE A 148 -20.68 2.74 -3.25
CA PHE A 148 -22.14 2.60 -3.22
C PHE A 148 -22.81 3.87 -2.67
N ALA A 149 -22.28 4.43 -1.58
CA ALA A 149 -22.80 5.67 -1.01
C ALA A 149 -22.72 6.84 -2.00
N HIS A 150 -21.62 6.96 -2.77
CA HIS A 150 -21.49 7.97 -3.82
C HIS A 150 -22.55 7.79 -4.91
N TYR A 151 -22.75 6.56 -5.41
CA TYR A 151 -23.78 6.30 -6.42
C TYR A 151 -25.19 6.61 -5.89
N LEU A 152 -25.52 6.11 -4.69
CA LEU A 152 -26.82 6.35 -4.08
C LEU A 152 -27.08 7.84 -3.89
N LYS A 153 -26.08 8.60 -3.43
CA LYS A 153 -26.20 10.05 -3.24
C LYS A 153 -26.54 10.79 -4.53
N VAL A 154 -25.89 10.44 -5.64
CA VAL A 154 -26.13 11.07 -6.94
C VAL A 154 -27.49 10.63 -7.50
N MET A 155 -27.77 9.33 -7.51
CA MET A 155 -29.03 8.78 -8.02
C MET A 155 -30.24 9.29 -7.25
N ALA A 156 -30.19 9.27 -5.91
CA ALA A 156 -31.29 9.73 -5.07
C ALA A 156 -31.54 11.24 -5.21
N ARG A 157 -30.48 12.04 -5.47
CA ARG A 157 -30.63 13.48 -5.71
C ARG A 157 -31.48 13.74 -6.95
N ASP A 158 -31.29 12.98 -8.02
CA ASP A 158 -32.02 13.16 -9.27
C ASP A 158 -33.50 12.74 -9.16
N LYS A 159 -33.85 11.97 -8.12
CA LYS A 159 -35.23 11.57 -7.79
C LYS A 159 -35.95 12.53 -6.84
N ILE A 160 -35.29 13.57 -6.32
CA ILE A 160 -35.95 14.54 -5.45
C ILE A 160 -37.03 15.28 -6.27
N GLY A 161 -38.29 15.16 -5.83
CA GLY A 161 -39.45 15.77 -6.49
C GLY A 161 -40.19 14.86 -7.48
N SER A 162 -39.76 13.61 -7.67
CA SER A 162 -40.59 12.61 -8.36
C SER A 162 -41.64 12.02 -7.43
N PHE A 163 -42.78 11.60 -7.99
CA PHE A 163 -43.78 10.81 -7.27
C PHE A 163 -43.29 9.36 -7.21
N MET A 164 -42.65 9.00 -6.10
CA MET A 164 -42.21 7.63 -5.81
C MET A 164 -42.80 7.18 -4.48
N GLU A 165 -43.33 5.97 -4.45
CA GLU A 165 -43.74 5.28 -3.24
C GLU A 165 -42.63 4.33 -2.76
N ALA A 166 -42.79 3.72 -1.58
CA ALA A 166 -41.77 2.83 -1.02
C ALA A 166 -41.46 1.57 -1.88
N GLU A 167 -42.36 1.22 -2.80
CA GLU A 167 -42.25 0.07 -3.70
C GLU A 167 -41.52 0.41 -5.03
N ASP A 168 -41.32 1.70 -5.34
CA ASP A 168 -40.69 2.22 -6.57
C ASP A 168 -39.17 2.41 -6.46
#